data_AF-A0A221KEE9-F1
#
_entry.id   AF-A0A221KEE9-F1
#
_cell.length_a   1.000
_cell.length_b   1.000
_cell.length_c   1.000
_cell.angle_alpha   90.00
_cell.angle_beta   90.00
_cell.angle_gamma   90.00
#
_symmetry.space_group_name_H-M   'P 1'
#
loop_
_entity.id
_entity.type
_entity.pdbx_description
1 polymer ?
#
loop_
_entity_poly.entity_id
_entity_poly.type
_entity_poly.pdbx_seq_one_letter_code
_entity_poly.pdbx_strand_id
1 'polypeptide(L)' 'MSKAEDASVSHPARLVMTAVNQLHRTGGRYGLATMCIGVGQGIAMVVERV' A
#
# COMPACT_ATOMS: atom_id res chain seq x y z
N MET A 1 13.25 -3.65 -6.80
CA MET A 1 11.97 -2.92 -6.59
C MET A 1 10.82 -3.81 -7.09
N SER A 2 10.55 -4.96 -6.43
CA SER A 2 9.80 -6.06 -7.09
C SER A 2 8.75 -6.78 -6.23
N LYS A 3 8.41 -6.34 -5.00
CA LYS A 3 7.58 -7.19 -4.13
C LYS A 3 6.61 -6.52 -3.16
N ALA A 4 6.38 -5.22 -3.28
CA ALA A 4 5.51 -4.49 -2.32
C ALA A 4 4.18 -4.01 -2.91
N GLU A 5 3.90 -4.23 -4.20
CA GLU A 5 2.99 -3.35 -4.97
C GLU A 5 1.52 -3.79 -5.03
N ASP A 6 1.16 -5.01 -4.64
CA ASP A 6 -0.23 -5.50 -4.81
C ASP A 6 -0.98 -5.70 -3.48
N ALA A 7 -0.97 -4.69 -2.61
CA ALA A 7 -1.89 -4.64 -1.47
C ALA A 7 -3.28 -4.13 -1.93
N SER A 8 -4.05 -4.95 -2.63
CA SER A 8 -5.36 -4.56 -3.19
C SER A 8 -6.52 -5.19 -2.40
N VAL A 9 -7.13 -4.47 -1.42
CA VAL A 9 -8.46 -4.80 -0.82
C VAL A 9 -9.18 -3.57 -0.19
N SER A 10 -10.46 -3.43 -0.57
CA SER A 10 -11.68 -2.73 -0.07
C SER A 10 -11.68 -1.56 0.94
N HIS A 11 -10.67 -1.34 1.79
CA HIS A 11 -10.73 -0.27 2.81
C HIS A 11 -9.40 0.51 2.93
N PRO A 12 -9.36 1.83 2.66
CA PRO A 12 -8.13 2.62 2.66
C PRO A 12 -7.33 2.52 3.96
N ALA A 13 -8.01 2.64 5.11
CA ALA A 13 -7.36 2.60 6.42
C ALA A 13 -6.70 1.24 6.68
N ARG A 14 -7.37 0.14 6.30
CA ARG A 14 -6.83 -1.22 6.46
C ARG A 14 -5.72 -1.51 5.45
N LEU A 15 -5.80 -0.91 4.25
CA LEU A 15 -4.82 -1.06 3.19
C LEU A 15 -3.49 -0.42 3.58
N VAL A 16 -3.50 0.84 4.04
CA VAL A 16 -2.30 1.51 4.55
C VAL A 16 -1.71 0.77 5.73
N MET A 17 -2.53 0.35 6.71
CA MET A 17 -2.03 -0.36 7.89
C MET A 17 -1.42 -1.73 7.53
N THR A 18 -2.02 -2.44 6.57
CA THR A 18 -1.49 -3.71 6.06
C THR A 18 -0.21 -3.49 5.25
N ALA A 19 -0.14 -2.44 4.43
CA ALA A 19 1.04 -2.07 3.66
C ALA A 19 2.21 -1.66 4.57
N VAL A 20 1.97 -0.86 5.61
CA VAL A 20 2.95 -0.49 6.64
C VAL A 20 3.43 -1.73 7.40
N ASN A 21 2.52 -2.61 7.79
CA ASN A 21 2.87 -3.86 8.48
C ASN A 21 3.68 -4.81 7.57
N GLN A 22 3.32 -4.92 6.29
CA GLN A 22 4.08 -5.65 5.29
C GLN A 22 5.46 -5.03 5.06
N LEU A 23 5.56 -3.70 4.99
CA LEU A 23 6.82 -2.98 4.83
C LEU A 23 7.76 -3.21 6.03
N HIS A 24 7.22 -3.14 7.24
CA HIS A 24 7.95 -3.47 8.47
C HIS A 24 8.42 -4.93 8.49
N ARG A 25 7.56 -5.88 8.11
CA ARG A 25 7.91 -7.32 8.09
C ARG A 25 8.90 -7.69 6.99
N THR A 26 8.81 -7.03 5.83
CA THR A 26 9.70 -7.29 4.68
C THR A 26 11.01 -6.51 4.76
N GLY A 27 11.14 -5.57 5.70
CA GLY A 27 12.32 -4.72 5.84
C GLY A 27 12.55 -3.77 4.66
N GLY A 28 11.49 -3.51 3.87
CA GLY A 28 11.55 -2.59 2.75
C GLY A 28 11.67 -1.13 3.21
N ARG A 29 12.35 -0.30 2.42
CA ARG A 29 12.44 1.16 2.66
C ARG A 29 11.21 1.92 2.17
N TYR A 30 10.61 1.46 1.07
CA TYR A 30 9.46 2.11 0.43
C TYR A 30 8.38 1.07 0.11
N GLY A 31 7.13 1.44 0.37
CA GLY A 31 5.94 0.68 -0.02
C GLY A 31 4.99 1.56 -0.84
N LEU A 32 4.32 0.98 -1.82
CA LEU A 32 3.30 1.64 -2.65
C LEU A 32 1.94 1.00 -2.37
N ALA A 33 0.96 1.82 -2.01
CA ALA A 33 -0.40 1.41 -1.74
C ALA A 33 -1.33 2.05 -2.78
N THR A 34 -2.03 1.24 -3.57
CA THR A 34 -3.00 1.73 -4.57
C THR A 34 -4.36 1.07 -4.35
N MET A 35 -5.44 1.83 -4.54
CA MET A 35 -6.79 1.28 -4.49
C MET A 35 -7.71 1.93 -5.53
N CYS A 36 -8.65 1.14 -6.03
CA CYS A 36 -9.71 1.59 -6.92
C CYS A 36 -10.95 1.96 -6.10
N ILE A 37 -11.41 3.20 -6.22
CA ILE A 37 -12.60 3.75 -5.55
C ILE A 37 -13.81 3.71 -6.52
N GLY A 38 -13.90 2.71 -7.41
CA GLY A 38 -14.96 2.67 -8.43
C GLY A 38 -15.01 3.93 -9.33
N VAL A 39 -15.93 3.98 -10.29
CA VAL A 39 -16.14 5.18 -11.15
C VAL A 39 -14.90 5.66 -11.95
N GLY A 40 -13.83 4.85 -12.02
CA GLY A 40 -12.56 5.22 -12.64
C GLY A 40 -11.63 6.08 -11.76
N GLN A 41 -11.94 6.23 -10.47
CA GLN A 41 -11.13 7.00 -9.52
C GLN A 41 -10.20 6.05 -8.74
N GLY A 42 -8.93 6.41 -8.61
CA GLY A 42 -7.94 5.65 -7.85
C GLY A 42 -7.12 6.56 -6.94
N ILE A 43 -6.73 6.04 -5.79
CA ILE A 43 -5.84 6.74 -4.85
C ILE A 43 -4.56 5.91 -4.74
N ALA A 44 -3.42 6.59 -4.93
CA ALA A 44 -2.09 6.02 -4.77
C ALA A 44 -1.33 6.77 -3.68
N MET A 45 -0.74 6.04 -2.74
CA MET A 45 0.02 6.58 -1.62
C MET A 45 1.35 5.85 -1.52
N VAL A 46 2.44 6.60 -1.40
CA VAL A 46 3.77 6.06 -1.13
C VAL A 46 4.02 6.17 0.37
N VAL A 47 4.51 5.09 0.96
CA VAL A 47 4.82 5.02 2.39
C VAL A 47 6.29 4.71 2.54
N GLU A 48 7.02 5.59 3.24
CA GLU A 48 8.42 5.40 3.59
C GLU A 48 8.55 4.92 5.03
N ARG A 49 9.47 3.98 5.26
CA ARG A 49 9.82 3.54 6.61
C ARG A 49 10.90 4.48 7.16
N VAL A 50 10.52 5.33 8.11
CA VAL A 50 11.43 6.16 8.92
C VAL A 50 12.12 5.35 10.02
#